data_AF-A0A0D0BZU6-F1
#
_entry.id   AF-A0A0D0BZU6-F1
#
_cell.length_a   1.000
_cell.length_b   1.000
_cell.length_c   1.000
_cell.angle_alpha   90.00
_cell.angle_beta   90.00
_cell.angle_gamma   90.00
#
_symmetry.space_group_name_H-M   'P 1'
#
loop_
_entity.id
_entity.type
_entity.pdbx_description
1 polymer ?
#
loop_
_entity_poly.entity_id
_entity_poly.type
_entity_poly.pdbx_seq_one_letter_code
_entity_poly.pdbx_strand_id
1 'polypeptide(L)'
;PGGISILTTPLNLLGKQNTESLARAGIRAITAVGAFHYRAVIISPEQIMKPNSNFEKLLKNHLFTSRIISVVLDEAHCIADWGDFRPEYNELGRLRYTLPTTVPIMIASATLSKETLTDVCRLLHMHSDKLTTIRRSSDHPNIKIEVRKMKYSLDSYADLAFLILEGWKIGDPPPPKFLIFFDNIQHAIQAAKYLQRCLPREMQDKVKWFNSDMTDSYKATELVNFIDGMTWGYATTESFGMVSDIPCI
;
A
#
# COMPACT_ATOMS: atom_id res chain seq x y z
N PRO A 1 13.54 22.26 9.21
CA PRO A 1 14.70 21.84 8.38
C PRO A 1 14.44 22.03 6.87
N GLY A 2 15.23 22.86 6.19
CA GLY A 2 15.07 23.22 4.77
C GLY A 2 15.73 22.27 3.76
N GLY A 3 16.04 21.04 4.16
CA GLY A 3 16.67 20.03 3.31
C GLY A 3 15.68 19.16 2.53
N ILE A 4 16.22 18.26 1.73
CA ILE A 4 15.52 17.34 0.82
C ILE A 4 15.58 15.92 1.40
N SER A 5 14.44 15.26 1.49
CA SER A 5 14.34 13.84 1.80
C SER A 5 14.03 13.03 0.53
N ILE A 6 14.76 11.96 0.30
CA ILE A 6 14.46 11.02 -0.80
C ILE A 6 13.61 9.89 -0.21
N LEU A 7 12.45 9.64 -0.80
CA LEU A 7 11.58 8.52 -0.48
C LEU A 7 11.57 7.55 -1.66
N THR A 8 11.96 6.31 -1.39
CA THR A 8 11.99 5.23 -2.37
C THR A 8 10.89 4.25 -2.06
N THR A 9 10.05 3.95 -3.03
CA THR A 9 8.95 2.99 -2.89
C THR A 9 8.83 2.13 -4.16
N PRO A 10 8.57 0.82 -4.04
CA PRO A 10 8.39 -0.07 -5.19
C PRO A 10 7.08 0.19 -5.97
N LEU A 11 6.11 0.86 -5.35
CA LEU A 11 4.75 1.00 -5.86
C LEU A 11 4.45 2.45 -6.26
N ASN A 12 4.27 2.67 -7.57
CA ASN A 12 3.95 3.99 -8.12
C ASN A 12 2.62 4.57 -7.57
N LEU A 13 1.67 3.72 -7.17
CA LEU A 13 0.39 4.16 -6.58
C LEU A 13 0.59 4.81 -5.21
N LEU A 14 1.43 4.19 -4.35
CA LEU A 14 1.84 4.75 -3.06
C LEU A 14 2.58 6.07 -3.27
N GLY A 15 3.34 6.24 -4.35
CA GLY A 15 4.01 7.50 -4.64
C GLY A 15 3.07 8.70 -4.83
N LYS A 16 1.89 8.50 -5.43
CA LYS A 16 0.86 9.56 -5.55
C LYS A 16 0.20 9.84 -4.20
N GLN A 17 -0.21 8.79 -3.48
CA GLN A 17 -0.80 8.91 -2.14
C GLN A 17 0.14 9.59 -1.13
N ASN A 18 1.44 9.29 -1.21
CA ASN A 18 2.48 9.91 -0.39
C ASN A 18 2.63 11.41 -0.73
N THR A 19 2.53 11.78 -2.02
CA THR A 19 2.57 13.20 -2.42
C THR A 19 1.37 13.97 -1.87
N GLU A 20 0.17 13.41 -1.96
CA GLU A 20 -1.06 14.01 -1.43
C GLU A 20 -1.04 14.13 0.10
N SER A 21 -0.55 13.10 0.79
CA SER A 21 -0.41 13.11 2.25
C SER A 21 0.61 14.15 2.72
N LEU A 22 1.74 14.27 2.02
CA LEU A 22 2.75 15.30 2.29
C LEU A 22 2.22 16.70 2.01
N ALA A 23 1.43 16.89 0.94
CA ALA A 23 0.78 18.16 0.63
C ALA A 23 -0.21 18.56 1.75
N ARG A 24 -1.01 17.62 2.27
CA ARG A 24 -1.87 17.84 3.45
C ARG A 24 -1.08 18.27 4.69
N ALA A 25 0.14 17.76 4.86
CA ALA A 25 1.05 18.16 5.93
C ALA A 25 1.83 19.48 5.65
N GLY A 26 1.53 20.19 4.54
CA GLY A 26 2.22 21.43 4.15
C GLY A 26 3.64 21.22 3.60
N ILE A 27 3.98 19.99 3.21
CA ILE A 27 5.30 19.63 2.66
C ILE A 27 5.18 19.51 1.14
N ARG A 28 5.89 20.37 0.40
CA ARG A 28 6.00 20.26 -1.06
C ARG A 28 6.81 19.02 -1.45
N ALA A 29 6.12 18.01 -1.94
CA ALA A 29 6.68 16.78 -2.48
C ALA A 29 6.44 16.69 -3.99
N ILE A 30 7.31 15.98 -4.70
CA ILE A 30 7.14 15.71 -6.13
C ILE A 30 7.47 14.25 -6.44
N THR A 31 6.64 13.61 -7.27
CA THR A 31 6.95 12.33 -7.90
C THR A 31 7.82 12.63 -9.14
N ALA A 32 9.14 12.45 -8.99
CA ALA A 32 10.20 12.68 -9.99
C ALA A 32 10.49 14.14 -10.44
N VAL A 33 11.64 14.27 -11.12
CA VAL A 33 12.68 15.32 -10.99
C VAL A 33 12.31 16.71 -11.52
N GLY A 34 12.33 17.72 -10.65
CA GLY A 34 12.37 19.14 -11.06
C GLY A 34 12.56 20.09 -9.87
N ALA A 35 13.48 21.06 -10.01
CA ALA A 35 13.80 22.22 -9.18
C ALA A 35 14.09 22.07 -7.65
N PHE A 36 15.02 22.89 -7.14
CA PHE A 36 15.46 22.97 -5.73
C PHE A 36 14.39 23.49 -4.73
N HIS A 37 13.11 23.43 -5.08
CA HIS A 37 12.00 23.97 -4.29
C HIS A 37 11.25 22.91 -3.47
N TYR A 38 11.52 21.62 -3.69
CA TYR A 38 10.83 20.51 -3.03
C TYR A 38 11.60 20.00 -1.81
N ARG A 39 10.85 19.55 -0.81
CA ARG A 39 11.38 18.99 0.44
C ARG A 39 11.36 17.46 0.47
N ALA A 40 10.60 16.84 -0.42
CA ALA A 40 10.56 15.39 -0.60
C ALA A 40 10.58 15.01 -2.08
N VAL A 41 11.41 14.03 -2.44
CA VAL A 41 11.50 13.46 -3.78
C VAL A 41 11.09 12.00 -3.70
N ILE A 42 10.01 11.64 -4.39
CA ILE A 42 9.51 10.27 -4.45
C ILE A 42 9.95 9.64 -5.76
N ILE A 43 10.65 8.52 -5.69
CA ILE A 43 11.30 7.89 -6.84
C ILE A 43 11.45 6.38 -6.64
N SER A 44 11.29 5.57 -7.68
CA SER A 44 11.43 4.11 -7.57
C SER A 44 12.91 3.66 -7.59
N PRO A 45 13.25 2.47 -7.03
CA PRO A 45 14.62 1.92 -7.10
C PRO A 45 15.18 1.88 -8.52
N GLU A 46 14.34 1.49 -9.49
CA GLU A 46 14.70 1.37 -10.89
C GLU A 46 15.06 2.74 -11.48
N GLN A 47 14.33 3.80 -11.12
CA GLN A 47 14.63 5.15 -11.58
C GLN A 47 15.89 5.73 -10.92
N ILE A 48 16.16 5.41 -9.66
CA ILE A 48 17.38 5.83 -8.97
C ILE A 48 18.60 5.21 -9.64
N MET A 49 18.55 3.89 -9.89
CA MET A 49 19.69 3.11 -10.37
C MET A 49 19.82 3.09 -11.90
N LYS A 50 18.86 3.69 -12.62
CA LYS A 50 18.92 3.80 -14.08
C LYS A 50 20.16 4.57 -14.55
N PRO A 51 21.07 3.93 -15.32
CA PRO A 51 22.24 4.59 -15.87
C PRO A 51 21.87 5.74 -16.82
N ASN A 52 22.67 6.81 -16.81
CA ASN A 52 22.50 8.03 -17.60
C ASN A 52 21.17 8.77 -17.38
N SER A 53 20.47 8.48 -16.28
CA SER A 53 19.24 9.17 -15.92
C SER A 53 19.49 10.61 -15.46
N ASN A 54 18.47 11.45 -15.56
CA ASN A 54 18.53 12.81 -15.00
C ASN A 54 18.74 12.79 -13.49
N PHE A 55 18.24 11.75 -12.80
CA PHE A 55 18.44 11.60 -11.36
C PHE A 55 19.88 11.20 -11.02
N GLU A 56 20.52 10.32 -11.80
CA GLU A 56 21.94 10.01 -11.61
C GLU A 56 22.81 11.27 -11.76
N LYS A 57 22.54 12.11 -12.77
CA LYS A 57 23.21 13.41 -12.94
C LYS A 57 22.99 14.33 -11.73
N LEU A 58 21.80 14.30 -11.14
CA LEU A 58 21.45 15.07 -9.97
C LEU A 58 22.17 14.57 -8.71
N LEU A 59 22.29 13.25 -8.53
CA LEU A 59 23.09 12.63 -7.46
C LEU A 59 24.60 12.93 -7.59
N LYS A 60 25.10 13.21 -8.79
CA LYS A 60 26.48 13.68 -9.00
C LYS A 60 26.66 15.18 -8.75
N ASN A 61 25.59 15.95 -8.55
CA ASN A 61 25.67 17.39 -8.30
C ASN A 61 25.80 17.68 -6.80
N HIS A 62 26.96 18.19 -6.38
CA HIS A 62 27.25 18.54 -4.99
C HIS A 62 26.28 19.54 -4.35
N LEU A 63 25.74 20.50 -5.13
CA LEU A 63 24.76 21.46 -4.62
C LEU A 63 23.43 20.78 -4.27
N PHE A 64 23.10 19.71 -4.98
CA PHE A 64 21.93 18.90 -4.66
C PHE A 64 22.20 17.98 -3.48
N THR A 65 23.29 17.21 -3.52
CA THR A 65 23.57 16.21 -2.47
C THR A 65 23.85 16.82 -1.11
N SER A 66 24.44 18.01 -1.05
CA SER A 66 24.62 18.77 0.21
C SER A 66 23.31 19.21 0.86
N ARG A 67 22.20 19.24 0.12
CA ARG A 67 20.87 19.56 0.65
C ARG A 67 20.08 18.32 1.06
N ILE A 68 20.55 17.12 0.74
CA ILE A 68 19.87 15.88 1.15
C ILE A 68 20.07 15.69 2.65
N ILE A 69 18.99 15.45 3.37
CA ILE A 69 18.99 15.28 4.83
C ILE A 69 18.57 13.88 5.27
N SER A 70 17.94 13.09 4.40
CA SER A 70 17.58 11.70 4.67
C SER A 70 17.24 10.93 3.39
N VAL A 71 17.40 9.61 3.45
CA VAL A 71 16.83 8.66 2.49
C VAL A 71 15.94 7.69 3.25
N VAL A 72 14.74 7.44 2.74
CA VAL A 72 13.78 6.48 3.29
C VAL A 72 13.49 5.45 2.21
N LEU A 73 13.75 4.18 2.52
CA LEU A 73 13.41 3.05 1.66
C LEU A 73 12.18 2.37 2.26
N ASP A 74 11.05 2.56 1.59
CA ASP A 74 9.77 1.96 1.91
C ASP A 74 9.66 0.56 1.30
N GLU A 75 8.89 -0.31 1.96
CA GLU A 75 8.82 -1.75 1.66
C GLU A 75 10.17 -2.43 1.49
N ALA A 76 11.05 -2.20 2.47
CA ALA A 76 12.43 -2.67 2.41
C ALA A 76 12.58 -4.20 2.29
N HIS A 77 11.56 -5.00 2.60
CA HIS A 77 11.57 -6.44 2.34
C HIS A 77 11.76 -6.74 0.84
N CYS A 78 11.19 -5.91 -0.06
CA CYS A 78 11.36 -6.06 -1.51
C CYS A 78 12.82 -6.00 -1.96
N ILE A 79 13.71 -5.38 -1.17
CA ILE A 79 15.14 -5.30 -1.53
C ILE A 79 15.79 -6.68 -1.54
N ALA A 80 15.43 -7.52 -0.57
CA ALA A 80 15.88 -8.91 -0.55
C ALA A 80 15.01 -9.78 -1.48
N ASP A 81 13.68 -9.62 -1.42
CA ASP A 81 12.76 -10.54 -2.10
C ASP A 81 12.74 -10.38 -3.62
N TRP A 82 12.93 -9.16 -4.13
CA TRP A 82 12.85 -8.88 -5.57
C TRP A 82 14.20 -8.68 -6.22
N GLY A 83 15.31 -8.69 -5.47
CA GLY A 83 16.65 -8.45 -6.02
C GLY A 83 17.00 -9.38 -7.19
N ASP A 84 16.53 -10.63 -7.18
CA ASP A 84 16.77 -11.61 -8.25
C ASP A 84 16.01 -11.29 -9.54
N PHE A 85 14.84 -10.65 -9.44
CA PHE A 85 13.99 -10.28 -10.58
C PHE A 85 14.19 -8.82 -11.01
N ARG A 86 14.55 -7.93 -10.08
CA ARG A 86 14.85 -6.51 -10.28
C ARG A 86 16.23 -6.19 -9.70
N PRO A 87 17.30 -6.42 -10.49
CA PRO A 87 18.68 -6.22 -10.03
C PRO A 87 18.97 -4.82 -9.46
N GLU A 88 18.20 -3.80 -9.85
CA GLU A 88 18.31 -2.43 -9.36
C GLU A 88 18.16 -2.33 -7.82
N TYR A 89 17.44 -3.26 -7.19
CA TYR A 89 17.28 -3.29 -5.73
C TYR A 89 18.58 -3.66 -5.03
N ASN A 90 19.36 -4.58 -5.60
CA ASN A 90 20.67 -4.98 -5.07
C ASN A 90 21.70 -3.84 -5.16
N GLU A 91 21.49 -2.90 -6.09
CA GLU A 91 22.38 -1.76 -6.32
C GLU A 91 22.07 -0.55 -5.41
N LEU A 92 20.98 -0.57 -4.63
CA LEU A 92 20.58 0.54 -3.76
C LEU A 92 21.66 0.94 -2.74
N GLY A 93 22.50 -0.01 -2.31
CA GLY A 93 23.64 0.27 -1.44
C GLY A 93 24.63 1.29 -2.00
N ARG A 94 24.64 1.52 -3.32
CA ARG A 94 25.48 2.53 -3.98
C ARG A 94 25.18 3.96 -3.57
N LEU A 95 23.97 4.23 -3.06
CA LEU A 95 23.60 5.53 -2.50
C LEU A 95 24.54 5.98 -1.38
N ARG A 96 25.13 5.03 -0.62
CA ARG A 96 26.10 5.38 0.42
C ARG A 96 27.42 5.94 -0.09
N TYR A 97 27.78 5.64 -1.33
CA TYR A 97 29.00 6.16 -1.95
C TYR A 97 28.78 7.49 -2.65
N THR A 98 27.53 7.82 -3.01
CA THR A 98 27.19 9.09 -3.69
C THR A 98 26.73 10.17 -2.72
N LEU A 99 26.14 9.80 -1.59
CA LEU A 99 25.62 10.73 -0.60
C LEU A 99 26.65 11.07 0.49
N PRO A 100 26.58 12.25 1.12
CA PRO A 100 27.39 12.56 2.30
C PRO A 100 27.19 11.52 3.41
N THR A 101 28.26 11.15 4.11
CA THR A 101 28.24 10.14 5.19
C THR A 101 27.35 10.52 6.37
N THR A 102 26.98 11.79 6.49
CA THR A 102 26.06 12.33 7.50
C THR A 102 24.58 12.08 7.18
N VAL A 103 24.24 11.66 5.96
CA VAL A 103 22.85 11.42 5.55
C VAL A 103 22.37 10.06 6.09
N PRO A 104 21.36 10.02 6.97
CA PRO A 104 20.80 8.77 7.44
C PRO A 104 19.97 8.08 6.34
N ILE A 105 20.10 6.75 6.27
CA ILE A 105 19.22 5.87 5.49
C ILE A 105 18.30 5.14 6.47
N MET A 106 17.00 5.34 6.31
CA MET A 106 15.94 4.67 7.05
C MET A 106 15.33 3.59 6.15
N ILE A 107 15.05 2.43 6.72
CA ILE A 107 14.27 1.37 6.08
C ILE A 107 12.95 1.22 6.85
N ALA A 108 11.84 1.12 6.12
CA ALA A 108 10.52 0.90 6.68
C ALA A 108 9.89 -0.32 5.99
N SER A 109 9.29 -1.21 6.78
CA SER A 109 8.49 -2.31 6.24
C SER A 109 7.63 -2.95 7.34
N ALA A 110 6.43 -3.39 6.97
CA ALA A 110 5.55 -4.14 7.86
C ALA A 110 6.02 -5.60 8.05
N THR A 111 6.52 -6.22 6.98
CA THR A 111 6.87 -7.64 6.90
C THR A 111 8.37 -7.82 6.79
N LEU A 112 9.09 -7.59 7.90
CA LEU A 112 10.55 -7.76 7.94
C LEU A 112 10.96 -8.85 8.94
N SER A 113 11.28 -10.03 8.41
CA SER A 113 11.85 -11.12 9.20
C SER A 113 13.29 -10.78 9.64
N LYS A 114 13.83 -11.51 10.62
CA LYS A 114 15.22 -11.29 11.07
C LYS A 114 16.24 -11.61 9.96
N GLU A 115 15.96 -12.63 9.16
CA GLU A 115 16.78 -13.05 8.03
C GLU A 115 16.76 -11.96 6.94
N THR A 116 15.55 -11.56 6.52
CA THR A 116 15.35 -10.47 5.55
C THR A 116 16.01 -9.17 6.01
N LEU A 117 15.88 -8.80 7.30
CA LEU A 117 16.57 -7.62 7.84
C LEU A 117 18.10 -7.72 7.69
N THR A 118 18.67 -8.91 7.95
CA THR A 118 20.11 -9.14 7.82
C THR A 118 20.57 -8.96 6.38
N ASP A 119 19.82 -9.50 5.42
CA ASP A 119 20.10 -9.34 3.99
C ASP A 119 19.95 -7.90 3.51
N VAL A 120 18.86 -7.23 3.89
CA VAL A 120 18.64 -5.82 3.57
C VAL A 120 19.78 -4.95 4.13
N CYS A 121 20.17 -5.17 5.39
CA CYS A 121 21.29 -4.45 5.98
C CYS A 121 22.61 -4.73 5.22
N ARG A 122 22.86 -5.97 4.81
CA ARG A 122 24.05 -6.34 4.01
C ARG A 122 24.05 -5.63 2.66
N LEU A 123 22.96 -5.71 1.89
CA LEU A 123 22.82 -5.09 0.56
C LEU A 123 22.94 -3.56 0.62
N LEU A 124 22.41 -2.96 1.68
CA LEU A 124 22.47 -1.51 1.88
C LEU A 124 23.74 -1.06 2.60
N HIS A 125 24.69 -1.95 2.91
CA HIS A 125 25.88 -1.66 3.73
C HIS A 125 25.54 -0.91 5.05
N MET A 126 24.48 -1.33 5.73
CA MET A 126 24.13 -0.84 7.07
C MET A 126 24.96 -1.59 8.11
N HIS A 127 25.76 -0.86 8.88
CA HIS A 127 26.53 -1.45 9.96
C HIS A 127 25.66 -1.60 11.22
N SER A 128 25.73 -2.77 11.86
CA SER A 128 24.92 -3.12 13.03
C SER A 128 25.22 -2.25 14.26
N ASP A 129 26.44 -1.73 14.39
CA ASP A 129 26.88 -0.83 15.47
C ASP A 129 26.17 0.54 15.45
N LYS A 130 25.66 0.95 14.27
CA LYS A 130 24.98 2.23 14.05
C LYS A 130 23.49 2.05 13.71
N LEU A 131 22.99 0.83 13.74
CA LEU A 131 21.61 0.52 13.41
C LEU A 131 20.72 0.66 14.65
N THR A 132 19.74 1.56 14.57
CA THR A 132 18.64 1.62 15.55
C THR A 132 17.44 0.90 14.98
N THR A 133 16.98 -0.17 15.64
CA THR A 133 15.80 -0.94 15.23
C THR A 133 14.61 -0.60 16.11
N ILE A 134 13.52 -0.16 15.50
CA ILE A 134 12.24 0.06 16.18
C ILE A 134 11.27 -0.99 15.65
N ARG A 135 10.88 -1.95 16.50
CA ARG A 135 9.88 -2.97 16.17
C ARG A 135 8.63 -2.73 16.98
N ARG A 136 7.48 -2.66 16.31
CA ARG A 136 6.15 -2.57 16.94
C ARG A 136 5.42 -3.89 16.79
N SER A 137 4.50 -4.16 17.72
CA SER A 137 3.61 -5.30 17.62
C SER A 137 2.65 -5.09 16.46
N SER A 138 2.33 -6.17 15.74
CA SER A 138 1.24 -6.22 14.77
C SER A 138 -0.11 -6.52 15.44
N ASP A 139 -0.13 -6.69 16.76
CA ASP A 139 -1.34 -7.00 17.51
C ASP A 139 -2.30 -5.80 17.54
N HIS A 140 -3.55 -6.08 17.17
CA HIS A 140 -4.64 -5.13 17.17
C HIS A 140 -5.72 -5.67 18.11
N PRO A 141 -5.71 -5.31 19.41
CA PRO A 141 -6.61 -5.90 20.41
C PRO A 141 -8.10 -5.60 20.14
N ASN A 142 -8.39 -4.66 19.24
CA ASN A 142 -9.73 -4.35 18.75
C ASN A 142 -10.21 -5.28 17.62
N ILE A 143 -9.37 -6.19 17.11
CA ILE A 143 -9.72 -7.17 16.09
C ILE A 143 -10.02 -8.52 16.74
N LYS A 144 -11.24 -9.02 16.54
CA LYS A 144 -11.61 -10.38 16.94
C LYS A 144 -11.41 -11.33 15.77
N ILE A 145 -10.55 -12.33 15.95
CA ILE A 145 -10.30 -13.38 14.96
C ILE A 145 -11.21 -14.58 15.27
N GLU A 146 -11.95 -15.06 14.29
CA GLU A 146 -12.81 -16.24 14.40
C GLU A 146 -12.62 -17.14 13.18
N VAL A 147 -12.54 -18.46 13.40
CA VAL A 147 -12.47 -19.46 12.32
C VAL A 147 -13.76 -20.26 12.32
N ARG A 148 -14.45 -20.27 11.18
CA ARG A 148 -15.70 -21.03 10.99
C ARG A 148 -15.51 -22.09 9.92
N LYS A 149 -16.00 -23.30 10.19
CA LYS A 149 -16.07 -24.35 9.18
C LYS A 149 -17.18 -24.04 8.19
N MET A 150 -16.88 -24.07 6.90
CA MET A 150 -17.88 -23.95 5.83
C MET A 150 -18.84 -25.13 5.89
N LYS A 151 -20.15 -24.86 5.82
CA LYS A 151 -21.20 -25.88 5.90
C LYS A 151 -21.69 -26.30 4.52
N TYR A 152 -21.59 -25.40 3.54
CA TYR A 152 -22.08 -25.62 2.19
C TYR A 152 -20.93 -25.65 1.18
N SER A 153 -21.22 -25.95 -0.08
CA SER A 153 -20.22 -25.89 -1.14
C SER A 153 -19.75 -24.44 -1.36
N LEU A 154 -18.48 -24.26 -1.74
CA LEU A 154 -17.89 -22.95 -2.04
C LEU A 154 -18.72 -22.16 -3.06
N ASP A 155 -19.23 -22.84 -4.09
CA ASP A 155 -20.00 -22.21 -5.18
C ASP A 155 -21.44 -21.83 -4.78
N SER A 156 -21.92 -22.27 -3.62
CA SER A 156 -23.26 -21.92 -3.15
C SER A 156 -23.32 -20.54 -2.52
N TYR A 157 -22.22 -20.06 -1.95
CA TYR A 157 -22.12 -18.82 -1.17
C TYR A 157 -23.08 -18.72 0.04
N ALA A 158 -23.80 -19.78 0.37
CA ALA A 158 -24.81 -19.80 1.44
C ALA A 158 -24.23 -19.53 2.83
N ASP A 159 -22.94 -19.84 3.04
CA ASP A 159 -22.23 -19.51 4.27
C ASP A 159 -22.03 -18.00 4.47
N LEU A 160 -22.30 -17.14 3.47
CA LEU A 160 -22.26 -15.67 3.60
C LEU A 160 -23.58 -15.06 4.10
N ALA A 161 -24.65 -15.86 4.25
CA ALA A 161 -25.97 -15.37 4.66
C ALA A 161 -25.98 -14.70 6.05
N PHE A 162 -24.95 -14.90 6.88
CA PHE A 162 -24.83 -14.19 8.16
C PHE A 162 -24.58 -12.68 8.00
N LEU A 163 -24.09 -12.23 6.83
CA LEU A 163 -23.88 -10.82 6.54
C LEU A 163 -25.21 -10.13 6.18
N ILE A 164 -26.00 -10.79 5.32
CA ILE A 164 -27.31 -10.31 4.87
C ILE A 164 -28.25 -11.50 4.83
N LEU A 165 -29.22 -11.50 5.75
CA LEU A 165 -30.21 -12.56 5.86
C LEU A 165 -31.13 -12.56 4.64
N GLU A 166 -31.52 -13.76 4.19
CA GLU A 166 -32.50 -13.90 3.13
C GLU A 166 -33.84 -13.28 3.54
N GLY A 167 -34.38 -12.42 2.66
CA GLY A 167 -35.66 -11.74 2.91
C GLY A 167 -35.54 -10.44 3.70
N TRP A 168 -34.35 -9.84 3.77
CA TRP A 168 -34.15 -8.48 4.29
C TRP A 168 -35.12 -7.48 3.62
N LYS A 169 -35.76 -6.61 4.41
CA LYS A 169 -36.78 -5.66 3.95
C LYS A 169 -36.35 -4.22 4.16
N ILE A 170 -36.88 -3.33 3.32
CA ILE A 170 -36.71 -1.88 3.48
C ILE A 170 -37.27 -1.48 4.85
N GLY A 171 -36.38 -1.01 5.74
CA GLY A 171 -36.68 -0.68 7.14
C GLY A 171 -35.94 -1.54 8.15
N ASP A 172 -35.42 -2.70 7.74
CA ASP A 172 -34.49 -3.48 8.57
C ASP A 172 -33.17 -2.71 8.78
N PRO A 173 -32.46 -2.94 9.90
CA PRO A 173 -31.18 -2.29 10.12
C PRO A 173 -30.17 -2.71 9.05
N PRO A 174 -29.34 -1.77 8.54
CA PRO A 174 -28.29 -2.11 7.60
C PRO A 174 -27.24 -2.99 8.29
N PRO A 175 -26.61 -3.93 7.56
CA PRO A 175 -25.47 -4.67 8.09
C PRO A 175 -24.30 -3.71 8.39
N PRO A 176 -23.39 -4.07 9.31
CA PRO A 176 -22.11 -3.39 9.46
C PRO A 176 -21.36 -3.38 8.13
N LYS A 177 -20.46 -2.40 7.94
CA LYS A 177 -19.63 -2.38 6.73
C LYS A 177 -18.76 -3.64 6.67
N PHE A 178 -18.62 -4.25 5.50
CA PHE A 178 -17.87 -5.50 5.37
C PHE A 178 -17.07 -5.60 4.07
N LEU A 179 -15.98 -6.36 4.13
CA LEU A 179 -15.20 -6.79 2.97
C LEU A 179 -15.10 -8.31 2.97
N ILE A 180 -15.25 -8.91 1.80
CA ILE A 180 -15.11 -10.36 1.62
C ILE A 180 -14.02 -10.58 0.58
N PHE A 181 -12.91 -11.18 0.99
CA PHE A 181 -11.80 -11.45 0.10
C PHE A 181 -11.96 -12.82 -0.56
N PHE A 182 -11.71 -12.88 -1.87
CA PHE A 182 -11.70 -14.06 -2.70
C PHE A 182 -10.42 -14.11 -3.53
N ASP A 183 -9.94 -15.32 -3.78
CA ASP A 183 -8.73 -15.56 -4.59
C ASP A 183 -8.97 -15.34 -6.10
N ASN A 184 -10.23 -15.28 -6.52
CA ASN A 184 -10.62 -15.15 -7.93
C ASN A 184 -11.73 -14.09 -8.10
N ILE A 185 -11.55 -13.26 -9.13
CA ILE A 185 -12.52 -12.26 -9.58
C ILE A 185 -13.91 -12.85 -9.82
N GLN A 186 -13.99 -14.04 -10.41
CA GLN A 186 -15.27 -14.70 -10.69
C GLN A 186 -16.04 -15.03 -9.41
N HIS A 187 -15.35 -15.57 -8.39
CA HIS A 187 -15.97 -15.86 -7.09
C HIS A 187 -16.41 -14.58 -6.38
N ALA A 188 -15.60 -13.51 -6.43
CA ALA A 188 -16.00 -12.21 -5.88
C ALA A 188 -17.29 -11.69 -6.54
N ILE A 189 -17.40 -11.74 -7.87
CA ILE A 189 -18.60 -11.30 -8.59
C ILE A 189 -19.81 -12.17 -8.23
N GLN A 190 -19.65 -13.50 -8.18
CA GLN A 190 -20.74 -14.42 -7.87
C GLN A 190 -21.22 -14.26 -6.42
N ALA A 191 -20.32 -14.08 -5.47
CA ALA A 191 -20.66 -13.83 -4.07
C ALA A 191 -21.42 -12.51 -3.88
N ALA A 192 -20.98 -11.43 -4.54
CA ALA A 192 -21.72 -10.16 -4.53
C ALA A 192 -23.12 -10.33 -5.11
N LYS A 193 -23.26 -11.03 -6.24
CA LYS A 193 -24.57 -11.33 -6.85
C LYS A 193 -25.46 -12.17 -5.95
N TYR A 194 -24.89 -13.11 -5.19
CA TYR A 194 -25.62 -13.90 -4.20
C TYR A 194 -26.21 -12.98 -3.11
N LEU A 195 -25.38 -12.14 -2.49
CA LEU A 195 -25.83 -11.19 -1.46
C LEU A 195 -26.84 -10.15 -1.98
N GLN A 196 -26.68 -9.70 -3.23
CA GLN A 196 -27.64 -8.81 -3.89
C GLN A 196 -29.03 -9.46 -4.04
N ARG A 197 -29.10 -10.78 -4.28
CA ARG A 197 -30.39 -11.49 -4.38
C ARG A 197 -31.12 -11.59 -3.04
N CYS A 198 -30.40 -11.50 -1.93
CA CYS A 198 -30.98 -11.43 -0.59
C CYS A 198 -31.64 -10.07 -0.30
N LEU A 199 -31.34 -9.05 -1.13
CA LEU A 199 -31.83 -7.68 -0.98
C LEU A 199 -32.96 -7.32 -1.98
N PRO A 200 -33.88 -6.42 -1.59
CA PRO A 200 -34.83 -5.80 -2.50
C PRO A 200 -34.12 -5.08 -3.65
N ARG A 201 -34.80 -4.95 -4.80
CA ARG A 201 -34.20 -4.40 -6.04
C ARG A 201 -33.64 -3.00 -5.85
N GLU A 202 -34.24 -2.19 -4.99
CA GLU A 202 -33.79 -0.82 -4.70
C GLU A 202 -32.50 -0.75 -3.87
N MET A 203 -32.09 -1.86 -3.24
CA MET A 203 -30.96 -1.91 -2.30
C MET A 203 -29.79 -2.77 -2.80
N GLN A 204 -29.90 -3.37 -4.00
CA GLN A 204 -28.84 -4.24 -4.53
C GLN A 204 -27.54 -3.50 -4.82
N ASP A 205 -27.59 -2.18 -5.02
CA ASP A 205 -26.41 -1.33 -5.20
C ASP A 205 -25.60 -1.15 -3.91
N LYS A 206 -26.14 -1.53 -2.75
CA LYS A 206 -25.44 -1.48 -1.45
C LYS A 206 -24.35 -2.54 -1.29
N VAL A 207 -24.39 -3.60 -2.08
CA VAL A 207 -23.34 -4.63 -2.10
C VAL A 207 -22.79 -4.73 -3.51
N LYS A 208 -21.48 -4.62 -3.66
CA LYS A 208 -20.82 -4.58 -4.97
C LYS A 208 -19.60 -5.50 -4.98
N TRP A 209 -18.92 -5.57 -6.11
CA TRP A 209 -17.62 -6.21 -6.21
C TRP A 209 -16.55 -5.20 -6.60
N PHE A 210 -15.32 -5.44 -6.15
CA PHE A 210 -14.17 -4.57 -6.43
C PHE A 210 -12.99 -5.44 -6.84
N ASN A 211 -12.41 -5.21 -8.01
CA ASN A 211 -11.29 -6.01 -8.50
C ASN A 211 -10.37 -5.20 -9.44
N SER A 212 -9.27 -5.83 -9.87
CA SER A 212 -8.26 -5.23 -10.73
C SER A 212 -8.78 -4.75 -12.08
N ASP A 213 -9.77 -5.44 -12.65
CA ASP A 213 -10.31 -5.17 -14.00
C ASP A 213 -11.10 -3.85 -14.05
N MET A 214 -11.45 -3.28 -12.90
CA MET A 214 -12.15 -2.01 -12.81
C MET A 214 -11.23 -0.82 -13.09
N THR A 215 -11.79 0.22 -13.71
CA THR A 215 -11.06 1.46 -13.98
C THR A 215 -10.68 2.20 -12.69
N ASP A 216 -9.59 2.95 -12.72
CA ASP A 216 -9.15 3.75 -11.56
C ASP A 216 -10.20 4.77 -11.12
N SER A 217 -10.93 5.37 -12.07
CA SER A 217 -12.03 6.31 -11.78
C SER A 217 -13.18 5.62 -11.03
N TYR A 218 -13.50 4.38 -11.40
CA TYR A 218 -14.50 3.58 -10.71
C TYR A 218 -14.04 3.25 -9.28
N LYS A 219 -12.81 2.76 -9.14
CA LYS A 219 -12.22 2.42 -7.84
C LYS A 219 -12.23 3.60 -6.87
N ALA A 220 -11.84 4.79 -7.36
CA ALA A 220 -11.85 6.02 -6.57
C ALA A 220 -13.26 6.42 -6.12
N THR A 221 -14.25 6.34 -7.01
CA THR A 221 -15.65 6.69 -6.70
C THR A 221 -16.24 5.72 -5.68
N GLU A 222 -16.00 4.43 -5.85
CA GLU A 222 -16.50 3.40 -4.94
C GLU A 222 -15.87 3.50 -3.55
N LEU A 223 -14.59 3.87 -3.45
CA LEU A 223 -13.97 4.13 -2.16
C LEU A 223 -14.68 5.25 -1.39
N VAL A 224 -15.04 6.35 -2.06
CA VAL A 224 -15.81 7.45 -1.45
C VAL A 224 -17.19 6.94 -1.01
N ASN A 225 -17.91 6.21 -1.89
CA ASN A 225 -19.21 5.64 -1.56
C ASN A 225 -19.17 4.73 -0.32
N PHE A 226 -18.08 3.98 -0.15
CA PHE A 226 -17.88 3.11 0.99
C PHE A 226 -17.59 3.89 2.28
N ILE A 227 -16.77 4.93 2.22
CA ILE A 227 -16.47 5.80 3.35
C ILE A 227 -17.76 6.50 3.82
N ASP A 228 -18.53 7.06 2.89
CA ASP A 228 -19.78 7.77 3.17
C ASP A 228 -20.94 6.84 3.58
N GLY A 229 -20.75 5.52 3.50
CA GLY A 229 -21.77 4.53 3.88
C GLY A 229 -22.88 4.36 2.85
N MET A 230 -22.69 4.88 1.63
CA MET A 230 -23.57 4.64 0.50
C MET A 230 -23.50 3.17 0.05
N THR A 231 -22.33 2.54 0.15
CA THR A 231 -22.13 1.09 -0.05
C THR A 231 -21.88 0.42 1.31
N TRP A 232 -22.51 -0.73 1.55
CA TRP A 232 -22.34 -1.51 2.79
C TRP A 232 -21.17 -2.49 2.71
N GLY A 233 -20.95 -3.12 1.55
CA GLY A 233 -19.86 -4.08 1.45
C GLY A 233 -19.40 -4.41 0.05
N TYR A 234 -18.16 -4.91 -0.02
CA TYR A 234 -17.56 -5.40 -1.25
C TYR A 234 -17.14 -6.86 -1.15
N ALA A 235 -17.42 -7.62 -2.20
CA ALA A 235 -16.66 -8.82 -2.52
C ALA A 235 -15.44 -8.43 -3.37
N THR A 236 -14.24 -8.78 -2.95
CA THR A 236 -13.01 -8.27 -3.54
C THR A 236 -11.89 -9.30 -3.60
N THR A 237 -10.80 -8.93 -4.26
CA THR A 237 -9.53 -9.65 -4.26
C THR A 237 -8.48 -8.80 -3.55
N GLU A 238 -7.22 -9.26 -3.50
CA GLU A 238 -6.10 -8.50 -2.92
C GLU A 238 -5.94 -7.08 -3.47
N SER A 239 -6.45 -6.82 -4.68
CA SER A 239 -6.43 -5.51 -5.34
C SER A 239 -7.08 -4.36 -4.54
N PHE A 240 -7.96 -4.65 -3.58
CA PHE A 240 -8.53 -3.62 -2.70
C PHE A 240 -7.56 -3.16 -1.61
N GLY A 241 -6.78 -4.08 -1.05
CA GLY A 241 -5.85 -3.79 0.04
C GLY A 241 -4.74 -2.81 -0.36
N MET A 242 -4.37 -2.78 -1.64
CA MET A 242 -3.35 -1.85 -2.16
C MET A 242 -3.84 -0.41 -2.38
N VAL A 243 -5.17 -0.19 -2.38
CA VAL A 243 -5.76 1.07 -2.83
C VAL A 243 -6.25 1.93 -1.66
N SER A 244 -6.39 1.38 -0.46
CA SER A 244 -7.33 1.96 0.51
C SER A 244 -6.87 1.91 1.96
N ASP A 245 -6.42 3.06 2.48
CA ASP A 245 -6.42 3.36 3.92
C ASP A 245 -7.85 3.77 4.34
N ILE A 246 -8.65 2.82 4.83
CA ILE A 246 -10.02 3.09 5.27
C ILE A 246 -10.06 3.06 6.80
N PRO A 247 -10.25 4.19 7.47
CA PRO A 247 -10.18 4.26 8.94
C PRO A 247 -11.35 3.60 9.69
N CYS A 248 -12.35 3.08 8.98
CA CYS A 248 -13.68 2.76 9.54
C CYS A 248 -14.17 1.32 9.26
N ILE A 249 -13.27 0.34 9.12
CA ILE A 249 -13.61 -1.09 9.02
C ILE A 249 -13.24 -1.79 10.32
#